data_AF-A0A350CCQ2-F1
#
_entry.id   AF-A0A350CCQ2-F1
#
_cell.length_a   1.000
_cell.length_b   1.000
_cell.length_c   1.000
_cell.angle_alpha   90.00
_cell.angle_beta   90.00
_cell.angle_gamma   90.00
#
_symmetry.space_group_name_H-M   'P 1'
#
loop_
_entity.id
_entity.type
_entity.pdbx_description
1 polymer ?
#
loop_
_entity_poly.entity_id
_entity_poly.type
_entity_poly.pdbx_seq_one_letter_code
_entity_poly.pdbx_strand_id
1 'polypeptide(L)'
;MVRTAWRGSPAVATELTVQELWQTFEPGVDGQWDLAAAAHLFRRAGFGADRRQLEAAVQKTPLQVIDELLDGQEPPEYRSEMQTLATAAISGGNVEPLSAWWVYRILSTPVQLLEKTVLFWHGHFATGADKVTEPQLMLNQNQLLRRLAFGDFHELVQQIAKDPAMLLYLDSASNRKAHPNENFARELMELFCLGEGQYTERDIRELARCFTGWEVRRGEYRFNRFQHDTGSRSFLGATGVLSGEEAVQVVLRQPQTAEFIVSKLLRYFMLDEPAGQAELLAPL
;
A
#
# COMPACT_ATOMS: atom_id res chain seq x y z
N MET A 1 -12.57 4.53 22.55
CA MET A 1 -13.72 3.62 22.62
C MET A 1 -14.01 3.13 21.19
N VAL A 2 -13.17 2.33 20.53
CA VAL A 2 -13.15 0.86 20.67
C VAL A 2 -13.59 0.48 22.05
N ARG A 3 -14.83 -0.04 22.23
CA ARG A 3 -15.45 -0.36 23.53
C ARG A 3 -14.51 -0.06 24.71
N THR A 4 -14.59 1.15 25.21
CA THR A 4 -13.87 1.50 26.43
C THR A 4 -14.91 1.91 27.47
N ALA A 5 -14.85 1.26 28.62
CA ALA A 5 -15.01 1.94 29.87
C ALA A 5 -13.62 2.49 30.22
N TRP A 6 -13.37 3.80 30.05
CA TRP A 6 -12.07 4.40 30.34
C TRP A 6 -12.06 4.95 31.77
N ARG A 7 -12.13 4.03 32.72
CA ARG A 7 -11.57 4.21 34.07
C ARG A 7 -10.76 2.94 34.39
N GLY A 8 -9.48 2.96 34.03
CA GLY A 8 -8.48 2.00 34.48
C GLY A 8 -8.30 0.76 33.59
N SER A 9 -7.05 0.56 33.16
CA SER A 9 -6.44 -0.63 32.53
C SER A 9 -6.45 -0.78 30.99
N PRO A 10 -5.36 -1.31 30.40
CA PRO A 10 -5.02 -1.20 28.97
C PRO A 10 -5.52 -2.38 28.11
N ALA A 11 -6.74 -2.85 28.34
CA ALA A 11 -7.36 -3.93 27.56
C ALA A 11 -8.41 -3.35 26.61
N VAL A 12 -8.05 -2.99 25.37
CA VAL A 12 -8.92 -2.14 24.51
C VAL A 12 -9.14 -2.67 23.09
N ALA A 13 -8.77 -3.92 22.75
CA ALA A 13 -9.12 -4.48 21.43
C ALA A 13 -9.61 -5.95 21.46
N THR A 14 -9.73 -6.56 22.64
CA THR A 14 -9.97 -8.00 22.79
C THR A 14 -11.41 -8.40 23.17
N GLU A 15 -12.36 -7.47 23.20
CA GLU A 15 -13.75 -7.72 23.69
C GLU A 15 -14.87 -7.45 22.68
N LEU A 16 -14.54 -7.14 21.42
CA LEU A 16 -15.53 -6.98 20.34
C LEU A 16 -15.53 -8.21 19.44
N THR A 17 -16.72 -8.75 19.19
CA THR A 17 -16.89 -9.81 18.19
C THR A 17 -16.74 -9.22 16.78
N VAL A 18 -16.40 -10.08 15.81
CA VAL A 18 -16.30 -9.69 14.40
C VAL A 18 -17.59 -9.03 13.93
N GLN A 19 -18.77 -9.59 14.23
CA GLN A 19 -20.03 -8.98 13.80
C GLN A 19 -20.22 -7.57 14.36
N GLU A 20 -19.82 -7.31 15.61
CA GLU A 20 -19.92 -5.97 16.21
C GLU A 20 -18.96 -4.96 15.53
N LEU A 21 -17.78 -5.39 15.08
CA LEU A 21 -16.83 -4.51 14.38
C LEU A 21 -17.32 -4.06 12.99
N TRP A 22 -18.17 -4.86 12.35
CA TRP A 22 -18.71 -4.54 11.03
C TRP A 22 -20.04 -3.76 11.07
N GLN A 23 -20.57 -3.44 12.26
CA GLN A 23 -21.75 -2.58 12.38
C GLN A 23 -21.40 -1.11 12.20
N THR A 24 -22.35 -0.35 11.65
CA THR A 24 -22.22 1.10 11.54
C THR A 24 -22.15 1.71 12.94
N PHE A 25 -21.22 2.64 13.16
CA PHE A 25 -21.12 3.37 14.42
C PHE A 25 -22.40 4.18 14.69
N GLU A 26 -23.02 3.95 15.85
CA GLU A 26 -24.22 4.64 16.31
C GLU A 26 -23.91 5.56 17.52
N PRO A 27 -23.96 6.89 17.36
CA PRO A 27 -23.74 7.82 18.45
C PRO A 27 -24.71 7.57 19.63
N GLY A 28 -24.16 7.43 20.83
CA GLY A 28 -24.90 7.15 22.05
C GLY A 28 -24.95 5.66 22.44
N VAL A 29 -24.80 4.74 21.47
CA VAL A 29 -24.65 3.30 21.71
C VAL A 29 -23.17 2.93 21.80
N ASP A 30 -22.39 3.35 20.80
CA ASP A 30 -20.95 3.03 20.70
C ASP A 30 -20.04 4.08 21.37
N GLY A 31 -20.63 5.19 21.80
CA GLY A 31 -19.94 6.34 22.38
C GLY A 31 -20.49 7.66 21.87
N GLN A 32 -20.08 8.77 22.48
CA GLN A 32 -20.44 10.10 21.99
C GLN A 32 -19.53 10.50 20.83
N TRP A 33 -20.11 11.06 19.77
CA TRP A 33 -19.35 11.76 18.75
C TRP A 33 -18.93 13.13 19.30
N ASP A 34 -17.74 13.17 19.89
CA ASP A 34 -17.16 14.36 20.51
C ASP A 34 -15.76 14.66 19.93
N LEU A 35 -15.09 15.68 20.49
CA LEU A 35 -13.77 16.10 20.03
C LEU A 35 -12.71 15.01 20.19
N ALA A 36 -12.84 14.14 21.21
CA ALA A 36 -11.89 13.05 21.44
C ALA A 36 -12.09 11.93 20.43
N ALA A 37 -13.34 11.58 20.11
CA ALA A 37 -13.69 10.64 19.06
C ALA A 37 -13.23 11.14 17.68
N ALA A 38 -13.50 12.40 17.34
CA ALA A 38 -13.02 13.01 16.11
C ALA A 38 -11.49 13.01 16.03
N ALA A 39 -10.80 13.40 17.12
CA ALA A 39 -9.34 13.38 17.14
C ALA A 39 -8.77 11.97 16.98
N HIS A 40 -9.43 10.95 17.54
CA HIS A 40 -9.06 9.57 17.31
C HIS A 40 -9.20 9.18 15.83
N LEU A 41 -10.33 9.50 15.19
CA LEU A 41 -10.54 9.27 13.77
C LEU A 41 -9.43 9.92 12.94
N PHE A 42 -9.12 11.21 13.14
CA PHE A 42 -8.08 11.89 12.38
C PHE A 42 -6.65 11.35 12.65
N ARG A 43 -6.37 10.81 13.84
CA ARG A 43 -5.09 10.10 14.09
C ARG A 43 -5.03 8.76 13.36
N ARG A 44 -6.16 8.08 13.17
CA ARG A 44 -6.26 6.80 12.48
C ARG A 44 -6.31 6.94 10.97
N ALA A 45 -7.21 7.77 10.46
CA ALA A 45 -7.45 8.04 9.06
C ALA A 45 -6.64 9.24 8.51
N GLY A 46 -5.66 9.74 9.25
CA GLY A 46 -4.82 10.87 8.84
C GLY A 46 -3.58 11.03 9.73
N PHE A 47 -3.00 12.23 9.70
CA PHE A 47 -1.82 12.59 10.49
C PHE A 47 -2.17 13.38 11.76
N GLY A 48 -3.47 13.63 11.98
CA GLY A 48 -4.00 14.40 13.11
C GLY A 48 -4.96 15.47 12.63
N ALA A 49 -5.44 16.29 13.57
CA ALA A 49 -6.27 17.44 13.25
C ALA A 49 -6.01 18.55 14.25
N ASP A 50 -6.01 19.79 13.76
CA ASP A 50 -5.98 20.95 14.61
C ASP A 50 -7.34 21.19 15.28
N ARG A 51 -7.38 22.14 16.22
CA ARG A 51 -8.59 22.46 17.00
C ARG A 51 -9.78 22.83 16.11
N ARG A 52 -9.53 23.59 15.04
CA ARG A 52 -10.57 24.11 14.15
C ARG A 52 -11.17 22.98 13.31
N GLN A 53 -10.33 22.07 12.80
CA GLN A 53 -10.76 20.87 12.08
C GLN A 53 -11.63 19.98 12.98
N LEU A 54 -11.22 19.78 14.24
CA LEU A 54 -12.01 18.99 15.21
C LEU A 54 -13.35 19.64 15.54
N GLU A 55 -13.37 20.95 15.78
CA GLU A 55 -14.61 21.70 16.04
C GLU A 55 -15.56 21.64 14.85
N ALA A 56 -15.05 21.70 13.62
CA ALA A 56 -15.86 21.54 12.41
C ALA A 56 -16.39 20.10 12.24
N ALA A 57 -15.57 19.09 12.56
CA ALA A 57 -15.95 17.68 12.44
C ALA A 57 -17.09 17.29 13.38
N VAL A 58 -17.09 17.79 14.62
CA VAL A 58 -18.16 17.50 15.60
C VAL A 58 -19.49 18.22 15.30
N GLN A 59 -19.53 19.12 14.30
CA GLN A 59 -20.79 19.67 13.78
C GLN A 59 -21.42 18.78 12.69
N LYS A 60 -20.73 17.71 12.28
CA LYS A 60 -21.17 16.74 11.26
C LYS A 60 -21.40 15.39 11.92
N THR A 61 -22.10 14.49 11.22
CA THR A 61 -22.17 13.10 11.65
C THR A 61 -20.83 12.39 11.39
N PRO A 62 -20.51 11.31 12.14
CA PRO A 62 -19.31 10.52 11.89
C PRO A 62 -19.18 10.06 10.43
N LEU A 63 -20.29 9.61 9.83
CA LEU A 63 -20.32 9.14 8.44
C LEU A 63 -19.97 10.26 7.45
N GLN A 64 -20.51 11.46 7.64
CA GLN A 64 -20.16 12.61 6.79
C GLN A 64 -18.66 12.94 6.84
N VAL A 65 -18.04 12.81 8.01
CA VAL A 65 -16.59 13.05 8.15
C VAL A 65 -15.77 11.95 7.48
N ILE A 66 -16.24 10.70 7.54
CA ILE A 66 -15.62 9.56 6.83
C ILE A 66 -15.73 9.75 5.32
N ASP A 67 -16.91 10.10 4.81
CA ASP A 67 -17.14 10.35 3.39
C ASP A 67 -16.21 11.48 2.88
N GLU A 68 -16.07 12.57 3.66
CA GLU A 68 -15.14 13.66 3.31
C GLU A 68 -13.67 13.24 3.31
N LEU A 69 -13.27 12.31 4.18
CA LEU A 69 -11.91 11.77 4.20
C LEU A 69 -11.63 10.87 2.99
N LEU A 70 -12.62 10.10 2.54
CA LEU A 70 -12.53 9.19 1.39
C LEU A 70 -12.59 9.93 0.06
N ASP A 71 -13.55 10.86 -0.07
CA ASP A 71 -13.83 11.57 -1.33
C ASP A 71 -13.03 12.86 -1.50
N GLY A 72 -12.25 13.24 -0.49
CA GLY A 72 -11.43 14.44 -0.47
C GLY A 72 -10.61 14.59 -1.76
N GLN A 73 -10.71 15.78 -2.38
CA GLN A 73 -9.95 16.12 -3.58
C GLN A 73 -8.95 17.23 -3.30
N GLU A 74 -7.78 17.11 -3.89
CA GLU A 74 -6.77 18.17 -3.82
C GLU A 74 -7.22 19.38 -4.66
N PRO A 75 -7.29 20.59 -4.05
CA PRO A 75 -7.56 21.81 -4.80
C PRO A 75 -6.54 21.99 -5.95
N PRO A 76 -6.95 22.56 -7.09
CA PRO A 76 -6.03 22.80 -8.23
C PRO A 76 -4.77 23.57 -7.84
N GLU A 77 -4.89 24.55 -6.94
CA GLU A 77 -3.77 25.37 -6.45
C GLU A 77 -2.77 24.51 -5.68
N TYR A 78 -3.26 23.66 -4.78
CA TYR A 78 -2.42 22.72 -4.02
C TYR A 78 -1.70 21.74 -4.94
N ARG A 79 -2.41 21.17 -5.94
CA ARG A 79 -1.79 20.26 -6.93
C ARG A 79 -0.68 20.94 -7.72
N SER A 80 -0.91 22.18 -8.15
CA SER A 80 0.07 22.97 -8.88
C SER A 80 1.30 23.29 -8.04
N GLU A 81 1.11 23.67 -6.78
CA GLU A 81 2.20 23.89 -5.82
C GLU A 81 3.01 22.61 -5.62
N MET A 82 2.35 21.48 -5.34
CA MET A 82 3.02 20.19 -5.13
C MET A 82 3.79 19.74 -6.37
N GLN A 83 3.26 19.97 -7.57
CA GLN A 83 3.95 19.63 -8.82
C GLN A 83 5.18 20.52 -9.06
N THR A 84 5.07 21.81 -8.75
CA THR A 84 6.19 22.76 -8.85
C THR A 84 7.32 22.35 -7.90
N LEU A 85 6.99 22.04 -6.65
CA LEU A 85 7.97 21.60 -5.66
C LEU A 85 8.59 20.24 -6.02
N ALA A 86 7.81 19.29 -6.54
CA ALA A 86 8.33 18.01 -7.02
C ALA A 86 9.33 18.21 -8.18
N THR A 87 8.96 19.07 -9.14
CA THR A 87 9.84 19.41 -10.28
C THR A 87 11.15 20.04 -9.80
N ALA A 88 11.08 20.97 -8.84
CA ALA A 88 12.26 21.56 -8.23
C ALA A 88 13.12 20.51 -7.51
N ALA A 89 12.49 19.61 -6.74
CA ALA A 89 13.17 18.57 -5.98
C ALA A 89 13.99 17.62 -6.87
N ILE A 90 13.47 17.25 -8.05
CA ILE A 90 14.16 16.34 -8.97
C ILE A 90 15.13 17.05 -9.94
N SER A 91 15.06 18.38 -10.05
CA SER A 91 15.83 19.15 -11.05
C SER A 91 17.35 18.99 -10.94
N GLY A 92 17.85 18.74 -9.73
CA GLY A 92 19.27 18.53 -9.46
C GLY A 92 19.76 17.10 -9.71
N GLY A 93 18.89 16.18 -10.12
CA GLY A 93 19.24 14.76 -10.35
C GLY A 93 19.52 13.95 -9.08
N ASN A 94 19.34 14.52 -7.89
CA ASN A 94 19.46 13.83 -6.60
C ASN A 94 18.06 13.45 -6.06
N VAL A 95 17.94 12.28 -5.43
CA VAL A 95 16.71 11.76 -4.82
C VAL A 95 16.44 12.40 -3.45
N GLU A 96 17.46 12.80 -2.71
CA GLU A 96 17.32 13.29 -1.32
C GLU A 96 16.24 14.38 -1.14
N PRO A 97 16.12 15.41 -2.02
CA PRO A 97 15.09 16.44 -1.87
C PRO A 97 13.65 15.93 -1.98
N LEU A 98 13.41 14.76 -2.59
CA LEU A 98 12.06 14.18 -2.69
C LEU A 98 11.50 13.80 -1.32
N SER A 99 12.35 13.39 -0.37
CA SER A 99 11.90 13.10 0.99
C SER A 99 11.36 14.37 1.66
N ALA A 100 12.06 15.50 1.51
CA ALA A 100 11.61 16.78 2.04
C ALA A 100 10.32 17.27 1.37
N TRP A 101 10.22 17.13 0.03
CA TRP A 101 8.99 17.40 -0.71
C TRP A 101 7.81 16.58 -0.19
N TRP A 102 8.02 15.28 0.03
CA TRP A 102 6.94 14.40 0.46
C TRP A 102 6.51 14.67 1.91
N VAL A 103 7.46 14.96 2.81
CA VAL A 103 7.16 15.42 4.18
C VAL A 103 6.35 16.72 4.15
N TYR A 104 6.72 17.69 3.31
CA TYR A 104 5.95 18.93 3.17
C TYR A 104 4.51 18.64 2.70
N ARG A 105 4.34 17.73 1.73
CA ARG A 105 3.01 17.28 1.28
C ARG A 105 2.21 16.66 2.42
N ILE A 106 2.81 15.73 3.18
CA ILE A 106 2.17 15.08 4.34
C ILE A 106 1.70 16.11 5.38
N LEU A 107 2.51 17.13 5.66
CA LEU A 107 2.18 18.17 6.65
C LEU A 107 1.09 19.15 6.19
N SER A 108 0.97 19.37 4.88
CA SER A 108 0.09 20.37 4.30
C SER A 108 -1.14 19.81 3.58
N THR A 109 -1.26 18.48 3.48
CA THR A 109 -2.28 17.85 2.63
C THR A 109 -3.70 18.17 3.10
N PRO A 110 -4.58 18.60 2.19
CA PRO A 110 -6.01 18.71 2.48
C PRO A 110 -6.72 17.35 2.49
N VAL A 111 -6.04 16.28 2.04
CA VAL A 111 -6.60 14.93 1.86
C VAL A 111 -5.79 13.90 2.65
N GLN A 112 -5.90 14.00 3.99
CA GLN A 112 -5.02 13.26 4.90
C GLN A 112 -5.07 11.74 4.74
N LEU A 113 -6.27 11.17 4.52
CA LEU A 113 -6.43 9.72 4.36
C LEU A 113 -5.73 9.22 3.09
N LEU A 114 -5.82 9.97 1.99
CA LEU A 114 -5.11 9.65 0.75
C LEU A 114 -3.62 9.56 1.02
N GLU A 115 -3.02 10.61 1.58
CA GLU A 115 -1.57 10.67 1.75
C GLU A 115 -1.06 9.66 2.79
N LYS A 116 -1.86 9.37 3.82
CA LYS A 116 -1.58 8.30 4.77
C LYS A 116 -1.61 6.91 4.13
N THR A 117 -2.50 6.72 3.17
CA THR A 117 -2.60 5.47 2.38
C THR A 117 -1.44 5.34 1.40
N VAL A 118 -0.97 6.45 0.80
CA VAL A 118 0.28 6.45 0.03
C VAL A 118 1.47 6.05 0.89
N LEU A 119 1.57 6.57 2.11
CA LEU A 119 2.64 6.19 3.04
C LEU A 119 2.58 4.70 3.40
N PHE A 120 1.38 4.16 3.64
CA PHE A 120 1.19 2.72 3.84
C PHE A 120 1.69 1.91 2.64
N TRP A 121 1.25 2.26 1.43
CA TRP A 121 1.61 1.53 0.22
C TRP A 121 3.10 1.64 -0.11
N HIS A 122 3.74 2.77 0.17
CA HIS A 122 5.17 2.93 0.00
C HIS A 122 5.96 2.07 0.99
N GLY A 123 5.46 1.90 2.22
CA GLY A 123 6.04 0.94 3.18
C GLY A 123 5.78 -0.51 2.80
N HIS A 124 4.64 -0.81 2.17
CA HIS A 124 4.28 -2.15 1.73
C HIS A 124 5.08 -2.58 0.48
N PHE A 125 5.13 -1.75 -0.55
CA PHE A 125 5.93 -1.94 -1.77
C PHE A 125 7.26 -1.22 -1.65
N ALA A 126 8.04 -1.60 -0.64
CA ALA A 126 9.25 -0.89 -0.27
C ALA A 126 10.27 -0.81 -1.41
N THR A 127 10.69 0.42 -1.72
CA THR A 127 11.84 0.76 -2.55
C THR A 127 12.69 1.82 -1.85
N GLY A 128 13.89 2.06 -2.34
CA GLY A 128 14.84 2.96 -1.69
C GLY A 128 15.84 3.61 -2.64
N ALA A 129 16.26 4.82 -2.24
CA ALA A 129 17.23 5.64 -2.96
C ALA A 129 18.65 5.06 -2.92
N ASP A 130 18.91 4.08 -2.05
CA ASP A 130 20.16 3.33 -1.96
C ASP A 130 20.42 2.48 -3.21
N LYS A 131 19.35 2.02 -3.89
CA LYS A 131 19.43 1.31 -5.18
C LYS A 131 18.86 2.09 -6.35
N VAL A 132 17.83 2.91 -6.14
CA VAL A 132 17.16 3.68 -7.21
C VAL A 132 17.55 5.15 -7.09
N THR A 133 18.66 5.53 -7.73
CA THR A 133 19.22 6.89 -7.67
C THR A 133 18.59 7.86 -8.66
N GLU A 134 17.67 7.41 -9.51
CA GLU A 134 16.97 8.24 -10.49
C GLU A 134 15.73 8.88 -9.85
N PRO A 135 15.72 10.20 -9.58
CA PRO A 135 14.64 10.84 -8.82
C PRO A 135 13.29 10.80 -9.54
N GLN A 136 13.30 10.85 -10.88
CA GLN A 136 12.06 10.74 -11.65
C GLN A 136 11.36 9.39 -11.43
N LEU A 137 12.10 8.29 -11.28
CA LEU A 137 11.51 6.97 -11.06
C LEU A 137 10.86 6.88 -9.67
N MET A 138 11.54 7.36 -8.64
CA MET A 138 10.99 7.42 -7.28
C MET A 138 9.74 8.32 -7.20
N LEU A 139 9.76 9.47 -7.87
CA LEU A 139 8.60 10.36 -7.96
C LEU A 139 7.42 9.68 -8.69
N ASN A 140 7.70 9.03 -9.82
CA ASN A 140 6.67 8.32 -10.61
C ASN A 140 6.01 7.20 -9.81
N GLN A 141 6.80 6.40 -9.08
CA GLN A 141 6.27 5.35 -8.24
C GLN A 141 5.40 5.94 -7.11
N ASN A 142 5.85 6.98 -6.42
CA ASN A 142 5.05 7.67 -5.40
C ASN A 142 3.72 8.22 -5.98
N GLN A 143 3.73 8.76 -7.20
CA GLN A 143 2.52 9.20 -7.89
C GLN A 143 1.61 8.04 -8.30
N LEU A 144 2.16 6.90 -8.71
CA LEU A 144 1.40 5.68 -9.01
C LEU A 144 0.67 5.17 -7.78
N LEU A 145 1.37 5.07 -6.64
CA LEU A 145 0.77 4.68 -5.37
C LEU A 145 -0.38 5.61 -4.97
N ARG A 146 -0.25 6.92 -5.24
CA ARG A 146 -1.30 7.90 -4.97
C ARG A 146 -2.50 7.77 -5.90
N ARG A 147 -2.28 7.55 -7.19
CA ARG A 147 -3.39 7.37 -8.15
C ARG A 147 -4.23 6.13 -7.83
N LEU A 148 -3.61 5.08 -7.29
CA LEU A 148 -4.24 3.79 -7.02
C LEU A 148 -4.46 3.54 -5.51
N ALA A 149 -4.32 4.56 -4.67
CA ALA A 149 -4.32 4.40 -3.21
C ALA A 149 -5.60 3.74 -2.66
N PHE A 150 -6.76 4.09 -3.23
CA PHE A 150 -8.07 3.53 -2.91
C PHE A 150 -8.62 2.61 -4.02
N GLY A 151 -7.77 2.23 -4.98
CA GLY A 151 -8.15 1.47 -6.16
C GLY A 151 -8.16 -0.05 -5.93
N ASP A 152 -8.28 -0.78 -7.03
CA ASP A 152 -8.20 -2.24 -7.04
C ASP A 152 -6.78 -2.73 -6.72
N PHE A 153 -6.65 -3.64 -5.75
CA PHE A 153 -5.35 -4.16 -5.33
C PHE A 153 -4.67 -4.97 -6.44
N HIS A 154 -5.44 -5.68 -7.27
CA HIS A 154 -4.87 -6.41 -8.40
C HIS A 154 -4.26 -5.45 -9.43
N GLU A 155 -4.94 -4.37 -9.78
CA GLU A 155 -4.37 -3.31 -10.62
C GLU A 155 -3.10 -2.70 -10.00
N LEU A 156 -3.13 -2.38 -8.71
CA LEU A 156 -1.97 -1.81 -8.01
C LEU A 156 -0.74 -2.73 -8.10
N VAL A 157 -0.89 -4.02 -7.82
CA VAL A 157 0.20 -4.99 -7.90
C VAL A 157 0.69 -5.17 -9.33
N GLN A 158 -0.20 -5.21 -10.32
CA GLN A 158 0.21 -5.30 -11.74
C GLN A 158 1.02 -4.08 -12.19
N GLN A 159 0.64 -2.88 -11.73
CA GLN A 159 1.35 -1.64 -12.06
C GLN A 159 2.70 -1.58 -11.35
N ILE A 160 2.77 -1.98 -10.06
CA ILE A 160 4.04 -2.06 -9.31
C ILE A 160 4.98 -3.11 -9.90
N ALA A 161 4.47 -4.26 -10.35
CA ALA A 161 5.29 -5.32 -10.95
C ALA A 161 6.08 -4.83 -12.19
N LYS A 162 5.55 -3.82 -12.88
CA LYS A 162 6.18 -3.21 -14.07
C LYS A 162 6.77 -1.83 -13.80
N ASP A 163 6.71 -1.36 -12.56
CA ASP A 163 7.23 -0.04 -12.20
C ASP A 163 8.77 -0.05 -12.30
N PRO A 164 9.39 0.89 -13.05
CA PRO A 164 10.83 0.91 -13.23
C PRO A 164 11.64 1.01 -11.93
N ALA A 165 11.16 1.75 -10.91
CA ALA A 165 11.86 1.81 -9.62
C ALA A 165 11.85 0.44 -8.95
N MET A 166 10.69 -0.24 -8.92
CA MET A 166 10.57 -1.60 -8.38
C MET A 166 11.47 -2.60 -9.12
N LEU A 167 11.47 -2.55 -10.45
CA LEU A 167 12.29 -3.46 -11.29
C LEU A 167 13.79 -3.28 -11.07
N LEU A 168 14.25 -2.05 -10.81
CA LEU A 168 15.65 -1.77 -10.47
C LEU A 168 15.96 -2.18 -9.03
N TYR A 169 15.09 -1.84 -8.09
CA TYR A 169 15.30 -2.10 -6.66
C TYR A 169 15.49 -3.59 -6.35
N LEU A 170 14.69 -4.43 -7.00
CA LEU A 170 14.73 -5.90 -6.82
C LEU A 170 15.55 -6.61 -7.90
N ASP A 171 16.38 -5.86 -8.64
CA ASP A 171 17.29 -6.38 -9.66
C ASP A 171 16.58 -7.17 -10.79
N SER A 172 15.26 -6.99 -10.93
CA SER A 172 14.42 -7.66 -11.92
C SER A 172 14.68 -7.18 -13.35
N ALA A 173 15.14 -5.94 -13.51
CA ALA A 173 15.61 -5.43 -14.80
C ALA A 173 16.77 -6.26 -15.39
N SER A 174 17.47 -7.05 -14.56
CA SER A 174 18.54 -7.98 -14.94
C SER A 174 18.09 -9.44 -15.05
N ASN A 175 16.81 -9.74 -14.83
CA ASN A 175 16.27 -11.10 -14.88
C ASN A 175 16.29 -11.65 -16.33
N ARG A 176 17.03 -12.74 -16.58
CA ARG A 176 17.21 -13.33 -17.92
C ARG A 176 16.96 -14.84 -17.85
N LYS A 177 16.46 -15.44 -18.92
CA LYS A 177 16.19 -16.90 -18.99
C LYS A 177 17.37 -17.79 -18.63
N ALA A 178 18.61 -17.35 -18.87
CA ALA A 178 19.82 -18.11 -18.54
C ALA A 178 20.14 -18.07 -17.04
N HIS A 179 19.76 -16.99 -16.36
CA HIS A 179 19.97 -16.75 -14.93
C HIS A 179 18.72 -16.08 -14.35
N PRO A 180 17.64 -16.85 -14.10
CA PRO A 180 16.43 -16.28 -13.50
C PRO A 180 16.74 -15.65 -12.13
N ASN A 181 16.33 -14.40 -11.94
CA ASN A 181 16.48 -13.69 -10.67
C ASN A 181 15.20 -13.89 -9.83
N GLU A 182 15.37 -14.44 -8.64
CA GLU A 182 14.28 -14.83 -7.75
C GLU A 182 13.76 -13.70 -6.85
N ASN A 183 14.48 -12.58 -6.72
CA ASN A 183 14.18 -11.55 -5.73
C ASN A 183 12.73 -11.06 -5.81
N PHE A 184 12.29 -10.55 -6.97
CA PHE A 184 10.91 -10.07 -7.09
C PHE A 184 9.86 -11.17 -6.95
N ALA A 185 10.15 -12.40 -7.37
CA ALA A 185 9.22 -13.52 -7.15
C ALA A 185 9.05 -13.83 -5.66
N ARG A 186 10.15 -13.77 -4.90
CA ARG A 186 10.15 -13.92 -3.44
C ARG A 186 9.38 -12.79 -2.79
N GLU A 187 9.70 -11.53 -3.10
CA GLU A 187 9.01 -10.37 -2.51
C GLU A 187 7.52 -10.34 -2.83
N LEU A 188 7.14 -10.69 -4.08
CA LEU A 188 5.74 -10.74 -4.49
C LEU A 188 4.95 -11.74 -3.64
N MET A 189 5.50 -12.93 -3.40
CA MET A 189 4.82 -13.92 -2.56
C MET A 189 4.92 -13.57 -1.06
N GLU A 190 6.09 -13.21 -0.57
CA GLU A 190 6.38 -13.08 0.87
C GLU A 190 5.88 -11.76 1.45
N LEU A 191 6.28 -10.63 0.85
CA LEU A 191 6.08 -9.31 1.46
C LEU A 191 4.86 -8.57 0.90
N PHE A 192 4.47 -8.87 -0.34
CA PHE A 192 3.43 -8.13 -1.04
C PHE A 192 2.07 -8.85 -1.06
N CYS A 193 2.04 -10.17 -1.22
CA CYS A 193 0.77 -10.88 -1.41
C CYS A 193 0.46 -11.93 -0.34
N LEU A 194 1.24 -12.98 -0.16
CA LEU A 194 0.81 -14.17 0.60
C LEU A 194 1.26 -14.18 2.06
N GLY A 195 2.40 -13.56 2.37
CA GLY A 195 3.06 -13.75 3.66
C GLY A 195 3.96 -14.99 3.69
N GLU A 196 4.86 -15.02 4.66
CA GLU A 196 5.83 -16.11 4.86
C GLU A 196 5.14 -17.46 5.07
N GLY A 197 5.71 -18.52 4.48
CA GLY A 197 5.28 -19.91 4.68
C GLY A 197 4.11 -20.38 3.80
N GLN A 198 3.61 -19.54 2.89
CA GLN A 198 2.49 -19.87 1.99
C GLN A 198 2.93 -20.37 0.60
N TYR A 199 4.22 -20.57 0.39
CA TYR A 199 4.83 -21.00 -0.88
C TYR A 199 6.10 -21.82 -0.61
N THR A 200 6.61 -22.47 -1.65
CA THR A 200 7.86 -23.22 -1.60
C THR A 200 8.98 -22.51 -2.36
N GLU A 201 10.23 -22.90 -2.09
CA GLU A 201 11.40 -22.48 -2.89
C GLU A 201 11.29 -22.92 -4.37
N ARG A 202 10.46 -23.92 -4.67
CA ARG A 202 10.17 -24.27 -6.06
C ARG A 202 9.23 -23.25 -6.70
N ASP A 203 8.20 -22.81 -5.98
CA ASP A 203 7.26 -21.79 -6.47
C ASP A 203 8.00 -20.49 -6.81
N ILE A 204 8.92 -20.05 -5.95
CA ILE A 204 9.75 -18.86 -6.18
C ILE A 204 10.54 -18.99 -7.49
N ARG A 205 11.25 -20.12 -7.69
CA ARG A 205 12.03 -20.38 -8.90
C ARG A 205 11.17 -20.40 -10.15
N GLU A 206 10.00 -21.04 -10.09
CA GLU A 206 9.09 -21.15 -11.22
C GLU A 206 8.44 -19.80 -11.56
N LEU A 207 8.06 -19.02 -10.54
CA LEU A 207 7.55 -17.65 -10.72
C LEU A 207 8.63 -16.71 -11.28
N ALA A 208 9.87 -16.80 -10.79
CA ALA A 208 10.99 -15.97 -11.25
C ALA A 208 11.21 -16.09 -12.77
N ARG A 209 11.01 -17.30 -13.31
CA ARG A 209 11.08 -17.55 -14.75
C ARG A 209 10.03 -16.74 -15.53
N CYS A 210 8.83 -16.53 -14.97
CA CYS A 210 7.77 -15.71 -15.59
C CYS A 210 8.17 -14.25 -15.79
N PHE A 211 9.08 -13.72 -14.98
CA PHE A 211 9.54 -12.34 -15.05
C PHE A 211 10.82 -12.15 -15.88
N THR A 212 11.37 -13.22 -16.45
CA THR A 212 12.55 -13.12 -17.31
C THR A 212 12.28 -12.24 -18.52
N GLY A 213 13.25 -11.41 -18.91
CA GLY A 213 13.11 -10.49 -20.03
C GLY A 213 12.33 -9.20 -19.72
N TRP A 214 11.87 -9.00 -18.48
CA TRP A 214 11.44 -7.69 -18.02
C TRP A 214 12.68 -6.80 -17.85
N GLU A 215 12.70 -5.66 -18.53
CA GLU A 215 13.83 -4.72 -18.56
C GLU A 215 13.35 -3.30 -18.30
N VAL A 216 14.26 -2.45 -17.83
CA VAL A 216 14.09 -1.00 -17.84
C VAL A 216 14.97 -0.42 -18.93
N ARG A 217 14.39 0.41 -19.82
CA ARG A 217 15.14 1.15 -20.84
C ARG A 217 14.66 2.58 -20.90
N ARG A 218 15.61 3.52 -20.78
CA ARG A 218 15.32 4.97 -20.76
C ARG A 218 14.27 5.34 -19.71
N GLY A 219 14.33 4.71 -18.54
CA GLY A 219 13.39 4.95 -17.44
C GLY A 219 12.01 4.31 -17.63
N GLU A 220 11.79 3.47 -18.65
CA GLU A 220 10.51 2.83 -18.93
C GLU A 220 10.62 1.31 -18.93
N TYR A 221 9.53 0.63 -18.54
CA TYR A 221 9.39 -0.81 -18.66
C TYR A 221 9.41 -1.25 -20.12
N ARG A 222 10.10 -2.36 -20.38
CA ARG A 222 10.11 -3.03 -21.67
C ARG A 222 10.16 -4.54 -21.50
N PHE A 223 9.37 -5.25 -22.30
CA PHE A 223 9.47 -6.70 -22.43
C PHE A 223 10.41 -7.11 -23.57
N ASN A 224 11.46 -7.88 -23.25
CA ASN A 224 12.40 -8.45 -24.19
C ASN A 224 12.18 -9.96 -24.36
N ARG A 225 11.36 -10.32 -25.35
CA ARG A 225 11.01 -11.72 -25.67
C ARG A 225 12.22 -12.65 -25.90
N PHE A 226 13.37 -12.14 -26.34
CA PHE A 226 14.54 -12.98 -26.62
C PHE A 226 15.24 -13.45 -25.33
N GLN A 227 15.03 -12.72 -24.25
CA GLN A 227 15.55 -13.00 -22.91
C GLN A 227 14.51 -13.64 -21.99
N HIS A 228 13.27 -13.79 -22.46
CA HIS A 228 12.21 -14.50 -21.76
C HIS A 228 12.35 -16.01 -21.92
N ASP A 229 12.13 -16.74 -20.84
CA ASP A 229 11.95 -18.18 -20.85
C ASP A 229 10.54 -18.48 -21.37
N THR A 230 10.38 -19.45 -22.27
CA THR A 230 9.07 -19.83 -22.83
C THR A 230 8.65 -21.24 -22.42
N GLY A 231 9.39 -21.86 -21.49
CA GLY A 231 9.07 -23.16 -20.95
C GLY A 231 7.83 -23.13 -20.07
N SER A 232 7.13 -24.26 -20.00
CA SER A 232 6.04 -24.47 -19.05
C SER A 232 6.57 -24.38 -17.62
N ARG A 233 5.73 -23.86 -16.72
CA ARG A 233 6.01 -23.60 -15.30
C ARG A 233 4.88 -24.14 -14.46
N SER A 234 5.18 -24.51 -13.22
CA SER A 234 4.19 -25.05 -12.29
C SER A 234 4.46 -24.51 -10.89
N PHE A 235 3.54 -23.67 -10.39
CA PHE A 235 3.62 -23.07 -9.06
C PHE A 235 2.22 -22.74 -8.54
N LEU A 236 2.05 -22.79 -7.21
CA LEU A 236 0.80 -22.44 -6.52
C LEU A 236 -0.47 -23.09 -7.14
N GLY A 237 -0.34 -24.34 -7.59
CA GLY A 237 -1.43 -25.11 -8.21
C GLY A 237 -1.74 -24.76 -9.68
N ALA A 238 -1.11 -23.74 -10.27
CA ALA A 238 -1.23 -23.42 -11.68
C ALA A 238 -0.12 -24.10 -12.50
N THR A 239 -0.41 -24.50 -13.74
CA THR A 239 0.60 -25.04 -14.66
C THR A 239 0.35 -24.56 -16.08
N GLY A 240 1.39 -24.10 -16.77
CA GLY A 240 1.30 -23.66 -18.17
C GLY A 240 2.44 -22.75 -18.59
N VAL A 241 2.35 -22.24 -19.82
CA VAL A 241 3.22 -21.17 -20.32
C VAL A 241 2.55 -19.84 -20.01
N LEU A 242 2.88 -19.29 -18.83
CA LEU A 242 2.27 -18.06 -18.31
C LEU A 242 3.13 -16.84 -18.64
N SER A 243 2.49 -15.74 -19.04
CA SER A 243 3.09 -14.40 -19.01
C SER A 243 3.37 -13.95 -17.57
N GLY A 244 4.16 -12.90 -17.38
CA GLY A 244 4.39 -12.36 -16.04
C GLY A 244 3.12 -11.77 -15.41
N GLU A 245 2.23 -11.18 -16.21
CA GLU A 245 0.93 -10.66 -15.78
C GLU A 245 -0.01 -11.78 -15.32
N GLU A 246 -0.09 -12.88 -16.07
CA GLU A 246 -0.85 -14.06 -15.66
C GLU A 246 -0.23 -14.70 -14.41
N ALA A 247 1.09 -14.67 -14.28
CA ALA A 247 1.78 -15.19 -13.10
C ALA A 247 1.48 -14.37 -11.84
N VAL A 248 1.43 -13.03 -11.94
CA VAL A 248 0.95 -12.15 -10.86
C VAL A 248 -0.49 -12.51 -10.49
N GLN A 249 -1.34 -12.77 -11.48
CA GLN A 249 -2.73 -13.16 -11.23
C GLN A 249 -2.85 -14.51 -10.49
N VAL A 250 -1.97 -15.48 -10.76
CA VAL A 250 -1.96 -16.76 -10.02
C VAL A 250 -1.67 -16.53 -8.53
N VAL A 251 -0.73 -15.64 -8.20
CA VAL A 251 -0.43 -15.28 -6.80
C VAL A 251 -1.64 -14.60 -6.16
N LEU A 252 -2.21 -13.59 -6.83
CA LEU A 252 -3.33 -12.81 -6.29
C LEU A 252 -4.63 -13.61 -6.11
N ARG A 253 -4.80 -14.74 -6.81
CA ARG A 253 -5.95 -15.64 -6.64
C ARG A 253 -5.85 -16.54 -5.42
N GLN A 254 -4.69 -16.62 -4.77
CA GLN A 254 -4.57 -17.39 -3.53
C GLN A 254 -5.37 -16.69 -2.42
N PRO A 255 -6.18 -17.42 -1.63
CA PRO A 255 -7.02 -16.83 -0.59
C PRO A 255 -6.20 -16.05 0.46
N GLN A 256 -4.97 -16.49 0.72
CA GLN A 256 -4.02 -15.84 1.62
C GLN A 256 -3.70 -14.39 1.22
N THR A 257 -3.84 -14.04 -0.07
CA THR A 257 -3.61 -12.67 -0.53
C THR A 257 -4.54 -11.68 0.17
N ALA A 258 -5.84 -12.00 0.22
CA ALA A 258 -6.83 -11.14 0.84
C ALA A 258 -6.59 -11.03 2.35
N GLU A 259 -6.38 -12.17 3.02
CA GLU A 259 -6.09 -12.22 4.45
C GLU A 259 -4.85 -11.39 4.82
N PHE A 260 -3.77 -11.53 4.05
CA PHE A 260 -2.52 -10.83 4.29
C PHE A 260 -2.66 -9.32 4.14
N ILE A 261 -3.23 -8.84 3.03
CA ILE A 261 -3.31 -7.40 2.81
C ILE A 261 -4.31 -6.72 3.73
N VAL A 262 -5.47 -7.34 3.96
CA VAL A 262 -6.48 -6.79 4.88
C VAL A 262 -5.94 -6.78 6.31
N SER A 263 -5.19 -7.81 6.73
CA SER A 263 -4.49 -7.79 8.02
C SER A 263 -3.58 -6.58 8.18
N LYS A 264 -2.78 -6.25 7.16
CA LYS A 264 -1.86 -5.11 7.20
C LYS A 264 -2.64 -3.79 7.29
N LEU A 265 -3.71 -3.63 6.51
CA LEU A 265 -4.56 -2.46 6.53
C LEU A 265 -5.26 -2.28 7.89
N LEU A 266 -5.85 -3.34 8.45
CA LEU A 266 -6.47 -3.31 9.78
C LEU A 266 -5.45 -2.91 10.86
N ARG A 267 -4.27 -3.52 10.86
CA ARG A 267 -3.20 -3.16 11.81
C ARG A 267 -2.82 -1.69 11.70
N TYR A 268 -2.60 -1.21 10.47
CA TYR A 268 -2.10 0.14 10.23
C TYR A 268 -3.12 1.23 10.54
N PHE A 269 -4.39 1.03 10.16
CA PHE A 269 -5.43 2.05 10.32
C PHE A 269 -6.24 1.91 11.62
N MET A 270 -6.38 0.70 12.18
CA MET A 270 -7.32 0.46 13.28
C MET A 270 -6.66 0.05 14.60
N LEU A 271 -5.47 -0.57 14.59
CA LEU A 271 -4.86 -1.14 15.80
C LEU A 271 -3.70 -0.28 16.33
N ASP A 272 -3.49 -0.25 17.66
CA ASP A 272 -2.43 0.53 18.33
C ASP A 272 -1.06 -0.20 18.45
N GLU A 273 -0.93 -1.43 17.93
CA GLU A 273 0.21 -2.39 18.05
C GLU A 273 0.63 -2.88 19.47
N PRO A 274 0.98 -4.17 19.66
CA PRO A 274 0.43 -5.39 19.02
C PRO A 274 -0.12 -6.40 20.08
N ALA A 275 -1.00 -7.37 19.77
CA ALA A 275 -1.24 -8.11 18.52
C ALA A 275 -2.74 -8.24 18.17
N GLY A 276 -3.07 -8.10 16.89
CA GLY A 276 -4.39 -8.45 16.36
C GLY A 276 -4.55 -9.96 16.27
N GLN A 277 -5.61 -10.50 16.86
CA GLN A 277 -5.93 -11.92 16.81
C GLN A 277 -6.48 -12.27 15.41
N ALA A 278 -6.19 -13.48 14.93
CA ALA A 278 -6.65 -13.99 13.62
C ALA A 278 -8.18 -13.91 13.44
N GLU A 279 -8.93 -13.90 14.54
CA GLU A 279 -10.39 -13.75 14.56
C GLU A 279 -10.87 -12.45 13.90
N LEU A 280 -10.09 -11.37 13.89
CA LEU A 280 -10.46 -10.10 13.24
C LEU A 280 -10.58 -10.20 11.70
N LEU A 281 -10.05 -11.26 11.09
CA LEU A 281 -10.05 -11.49 9.64
C LEU A 281 -11.21 -12.37 9.16
N ALA A 282 -12.02 -12.88 10.09
CA ALA A 282 -12.84 -14.07 9.87
C ALA A 282 -14.15 -13.94 9.04
N PRO A 283 -14.48 -12.85 8.33
CA PRO A 283 -15.50 -12.96 7.28
C PRO A 283 -14.94 -12.83 5.85
N LEU A 284 -13.61 -12.77 5.67
CA LEU A 284 -13.01 -12.82 4.32
C LEU A 284 -13.08 -14.21 3.70
#